data_AF-A0A7V5P154-F1
#
_entry.id   AF-A0A7V5P154-F1
#
_cell.length_a   1.000
_cell.length_b   1.000
_cell.length_c   1.000
_cell.angle_alpha   90.00
_cell.angle_beta   90.00
_cell.angle_gamma   90.00
#
_symmetry.space_group_name_H-M   'P 1'
#
loop_
_entity.id
_entity.type
_entity.pdbx_description
1 polymer ?
#
loop_
_entity_poly.entity_id
_entity_poly.type
_entity_poly.pdbx_seq_one_letter_code
_entity_poly.pdbx_strand_id
1 'polypeptide(L)'
;MILDPLAIEKESFRLIDEAFAREGLSFPEETLPLVKRVVHATGDFAIARDLVFHPQAVKAGVSALKAGANIFCDVKMVAAGIRQSLLARFGGKVFCF
;
A
#
# COMPACT_ATOMS: atom_id res chain seq x y z
N MET A 1 23.27 -0.58 13.58
CA MET A 1 22.51 -1.30 12.53
C MET A 1 21.25 -1.84 13.17
N ILE A 2 20.07 -1.47 12.67
CA ILE A 2 18.79 -2.00 13.18
C ILE A 2 18.59 -3.41 12.58
N LEU A 3 18.21 -4.39 13.40
CA LEU A 3 18.02 -5.79 12.97
C LEU A 3 16.55 -6.24 13.02
N ASP A 4 15.71 -5.56 13.81
CA ASP A 4 14.29 -5.87 13.90
C ASP A 4 13.54 -5.37 12.65
N PRO A 5 12.87 -6.25 11.88
CA PRO A 5 12.15 -5.87 10.67
C PRO A 5 11.08 -4.79 10.90
N LEU A 6 10.38 -4.82 12.04
CA LEU A 6 9.35 -3.84 12.35
C LEU A 6 9.96 -2.47 12.66
N ALA A 7 11.06 -2.43 13.40
CA ALA A 7 11.83 -1.21 13.62
C ALA A 7 12.40 -0.63 12.32
N ILE A 8 12.88 -1.48 11.39
CA ILE A 8 13.37 -1.04 10.06
C ILE A 8 12.23 -0.41 9.25
N GLU A 9 11.06 -1.04 9.20
CA GLU A 9 9.90 -0.52 8.48
C GLU A 9 9.42 0.81 9.08
N LYS A 10 9.36 0.90 10.41
CA LYS A 10 9.00 2.13 11.12
C LYS A 10 9.97 3.26 10.81
N GLU A 11 11.27 2.99 10.83
CA GLU A 11 12.30 3.98 10.49
C GLU A 11 12.20 4.41 9.03
N SER A 12 11.93 3.47 8.12
CA SER A 12 11.69 3.79 6.70
C SER A 12 10.52 4.76 6.52
N PHE A 13 9.40 4.52 7.22
CA PHE A 13 8.24 5.41 7.15
C PHE A 13 8.48 6.77 7.78
N ARG A 14 9.33 6.86 8.83
CA ARG A 14 9.76 8.13 9.41
C ARG A 14 10.54 8.97 8.41
N LEU A 15 11.49 8.34 7.70
CA LEU A 15 12.28 9.01 6.65
C LEU A 15 11.41 9.46 5.47
N ILE A 16 10.38 8.69 5.12
CA ILE A 16 9.40 9.08 4.09
C ILE A 16 8.62 10.32 4.52
N ASP A 17 8.15 10.39 5.76
CA ASP A 17 7.45 11.57 6.27
C ASP A 17 8.35 12.82 6.25
N GLU A 18 9.62 12.68 6.64
CA GLU A 18 10.59 13.78 6.57
C GLU A 18 10.84 14.27 5.14
N ALA A 19 10.96 13.33 4.19
CA ALA A 19 11.13 13.66 2.79
C ALA A 19 9.91 14.42 2.23
N PHE A 20 8.69 13.96 2.53
CA PHE A 20 7.47 14.64 2.12
C PHE A 20 7.36 16.04 2.72
N ALA A 21 7.66 16.20 4.01
CA ALA A 21 7.65 17.50 4.66
C ALA A 21 8.66 18.48 4.03
N ARG A 22 9.87 18.00 3.72
CA ARG A 22 10.92 18.80 3.07
C ARG A 22 10.54 19.22 1.65
N GLU A 23 9.79 18.40 0.93
CA GLU A 23 9.31 18.70 -0.42
C GLU A 23 7.96 19.44 -0.45
N GLY A 24 7.35 19.70 0.71
CA GLY A 24 6.03 20.33 0.81
C GLY A 24 4.89 19.46 0.28
N LEU A 25 5.08 18.14 0.23
CA LEU A 25 4.06 17.20 -0.22
C LEU A 25 3.06 16.90 0.91
N SER A 26 1.78 17.03 0.62
CA SER A 26 0.69 16.71 1.54
C SER A 26 -0.36 15.86 0.84
N PHE A 27 -0.82 14.82 1.52
CA PHE A 27 -1.80 13.86 0.99
C PHE A 27 -2.97 13.72 1.98
N PRO A 28 -4.19 13.47 1.50
CA PRO A 28 -5.32 13.12 2.35
C PRO A 28 -4.99 11.92 3.25
N GLU A 29 -5.44 11.96 4.51
CA GLU A 29 -5.19 10.92 5.52
C GLU A 29 -5.59 9.52 5.02
N GLU A 30 -6.68 9.43 4.27
CA GLU A 30 -7.19 8.16 3.71
C GLU A 30 -6.22 7.54 2.69
N THR A 31 -5.52 8.36 1.90
CA THR A 31 -4.59 7.90 0.85
C THR A 31 -3.13 7.86 1.28
N LEU A 32 -2.76 8.60 2.33
CA LEU A 32 -1.38 8.73 2.82
C LEU A 32 -0.72 7.35 3.09
N PRO A 33 -1.38 6.36 3.73
CA PRO A 33 -0.79 5.04 3.92
C PRO A 33 -0.44 4.34 2.61
N LEU A 34 -1.25 4.50 1.56
CA LEU A 34 -0.99 3.90 0.24
C LEU A 34 0.20 4.58 -0.43
N VAL A 35 0.23 5.92 -0.42
CA VAL A 35 1.35 6.71 -0.97
C VAL A 35 2.67 6.29 -0.33
N LYS A 36 2.71 6.24 1.02
CA LYS A 36 3.91 5.79 1.76
C LYS A 36 4.31 4.36 1.42
N ARG A 37 3.33 3.46 1.22
CA ARG A 37 3.62 2.06 0.89
C ARG A 37 4.20 1.90 -0.51
N VAL A 38 3.74 2.70 -1.47
CA VAL A 38 4.29 2.71 -2.84
C VAL A 38 5.73 3.24 -2.83
N VAL A 39 5.99 4.37 -2.17
CA VAL A 39 7.36 4.90 -2.01
C VAL A 39 8.27 3.89 -1.32
N HIS A 40 7.81 3.26 -0.23
CA HIS A 40 8.58 2.25 0.49
C HIS A 40 8.92 1.01 -0.38
N ALA A 41 7.96 0.54 -1.18
CA ALA A 41 8.17 -0.64 -2.02
C ALA A 41 9.08 -0.36 -3.24
N THR A 42 9.10 0.89 -3.72
CA THR A 42 9.87 1.29 -4.91
C THR A 42 11.23 1.90 -4.57
N GLY A 43 11.37 2.48 -3.37
CA GLY A 43 12.53 3.30 -3.00
C GLY A 43 12.57 4.65 -3.73
N ASP A 44 11.51 5.03 -4.45
CA ASP A 44 11.42 6.26 -5.24
C ASP A 44 10.45 7.24 -4.59
N PHE A 45 10.94 8.43 -4.24
CA PHE A 45 10.12 9.48 -3.64
C PHE A 45 9.33 10.27 -4.70
N ALA A 46 9.84 10.34 -5.94
CA ALA A 46 9.23 11.14 -7.00
C ALA A 46 7.86 10.59 -7.40
N ILE A 47 7.68 9.27 -7.33
CA ILE A 47 6.42 8.58 -7.67
C ILE A 47 5.22 9.11 -6.88
N ALA A 48 5.43 9.68 -5.70
CA ALA A 48 4.35 10.21 -4.87
C ALA A 48 3.55 11.31 -5.58
N ARG A 49 4.15 12.02 -6.55
CA ARG A 49 3.50 13.08 -7.33
C ARG A 49 2.63 12.56 -8.47
N ASP A 50 2.87 11.32 -8.89
CA ASP A 50 2.18 10.69 -10.02
C ASP A 50 0.96 9.86 -9.57
N LEU A 51 0.78 9.68 -8.25
CA LEU A 51 -0.33 8.89 -7.70
C LEU A 51 -1.64 9.69 -7.72
N VAL A 52 -2.59 9.20 -8.51
CA VAL A 52 -3.94 9.75 -8.60
C VAL A 52 -4.93 8.75 -8.02
N PHE A 53 -5.77 9.21 -7.08
CA PHE A 53 -6.79 8.39 -6.42
C PHE A 53 -8.18 8.92 -6.74
N HIS A 54 -9.08 8.04 -7.16
CA HIS A 54 -10.50 8.39 -7.17
C HIS A 54 -10.97 8.64 -5.72
N PRO A 55 -11.83 9.65 -5.44
CA PRO A 55 -12.23 10.02 -4.08
C PRO A 55 -12.87 8.89 -3.26
N GLN A 56 -13.40 7.86 -3.92
CA GLN A 56 -14.01 6.70 -3.27
C GLN A 56 -13.14 5.43 -3.31
N ALA A 57 -11.95 5.48 -3.90
CA ALA A 57 -11.15 4.28 -4.18
C ALA A 57 -10.80 3.50 -2.91
N VAL A 58 -10.29 4.18 -1.88
CA VAL A 58 -9.86 3.55 -0.63
C VAL A 58 -11.06 2.99 0.12
N LYS A 59 -12.07 3.80 0.40
CA LYS A 59 -13.33 3.36 1.00
C LYS A 59 -13.96 2.16 0.29
N ALA A 60 -14.13 2.22 -1.03
CA ALA A 60 -14.74 1.15 -1.81
C ALA A 60 -13.90 -0.13 -1.77
N GLY A 61 -12.57 -0.02 -1.94
CA GLY A 61 -11.66 -1.15 -1.88
C GLY A 61 -11.65 -1.83 -0.52
N VAL A 62 -11.55 -1.05 0.57
CA VAL A 62 -11.60 -1.58 1.94
C VAL A 62 -12.93 -2.26 2.22
N SER A 63 -14.05 -1.66 1.82
CA SER A 63 -15.39 -2.27 1.97
C SER A 63 -15.52 -3.58 1.19
N ALA A 64 -15.04 -3.63 -0.05
CA ALA A 64 -15.07 -4.83 -0.88
C ALA A 64 -14.23 -5.97 -0.26
N LEU A 65 -13.01 -5.67 0.18
CA LEU A 65 -12.14 -6.65 0.83
C LEU A 65 -12.78 -7.20 2.11
N LYS A 66 -13.36 -6.34 2.96
CA LYS A 66 -14.07 -6.76 4.17
C LYS A 66 -15.33 -7.58 3.90
N ALA A 67 -15.98 -7.37 2.76
CA ALA A 67 -17.15 -8.14 2.32
C ALA A 67 -16.78 -9.47 1.64
N GLY A 68 -15.48 -9.83 1.57
CA GLY A 68 -15.02 -11.08 0.99
C GLY A 68 -14.85 -11.06 -0.53
N ALA A 69 -14.66 -9.88 -1.12
CA ALA A 69 -14.36 -9.78 -2.54
C ALA A 69 -13.06 -10.52 -2.90
N ASN A 70 -13.05 -11.11 -4.09
CA ASN A 70 -11.85 -11.70 -4.67
C ASN A 70 -10.96 -10.61 -5.27
N ILE A 71 -9.65 -10.85 -5.29
CA ILE A 71 -8.67 -10.00 -5.99
C ILE A 71 -8.27 -10.70 -7.29
N PHE A 72 -8.47 -10.03 -8.42
CA PHE A 72 -8.00 -10.49 -9.73
C PHE A 72 -6.73 -9.73 -10.09
N CYS A 73 -5.69 -10.46 -10.49
CA CYS A 73 -4.41 -9.94 -10.91
C CYS A 73 -4.12 -10.39 -12.34
N ASP A 74 -3.45 -9.54 -13.10
CA ASP A 74 -2.99 -9.79 -14.46
C ASP A 74 -1.66 -10.57 -14.51
N VAL A 75 -0.80 -10.39 -13.50
CA VAL A 75 0.51 -11.07 -13.42
C VAL A 75 0.72 -11.84 -12.11
N LYS A 76 1.39 -12.99 -12.23
CA LYS A 76 1.65 -13.91 -11.11
C LYS A 76 2.48 -13.28 -9.98
N MET A 77 3.35 -12.32 -10.30
CA MET A 77 4.16 -11.63 -9.29
C MET A 77 3.30 -10.83 -8.31
N VAL A 78 2.25 -10.16 -8.80
CA VAL A 78 1.29 -9.45 -7.93
C VAL A 78 0.55 -10.44 -7.04
N ALA A 79 0.06 -11.54 -7.62
CA ALA A 79 -0.64 -12.58 -6.87
C ALA A 79 0.24 -13.22 -5.76
N ALA A 80 1.53 -13.39 -6.03
CA ALA A 80 2.50 -13.91 -5.05
C ALA A 80 2.83 -12.89 -3.94
N GLY A 81 2.76 -11.59 -4.22
CA GLY A 81 2.99 -10.52 -3.24
C GLY A 81 1.82 -10.28 -2.27
N ILE A 82 0.62 -10.74 -2.60
CA ILE A 82 -0.57 -10.60 -1.75
C ILE A 82 -0.55 -11.64 -0.63
N ARG A 83 -0.77 -11.20 0.63
CA ARG A 83 -0.94 -12.10 1.78
C ARG A 83 -2.29 -12.82 1.72
N GLN A 84 -2.35 -13.93 0.98
CA GLN A 84 -3.59 -14.69 0.74
C GLN A 84 -4.27 -15.18 2.04
N SER A 85 -3.49 -15.53 3.07
CA SER A 85 -4.03 -15.93 4.38
C SER A 85 -4.78 -14.79 5.08
N LEU A 86 -4.37 -13.53 4.89
CA LEU A 86 -5.08 -12.37 5.41
C LEU A 86 -6.37 -12.13 4.65
N LEU A 87 -6.34 -12.23 3.31
CA LEU A 87 -7.53 -12.07 2.47
C LEU A 87 -8.57 -13.16 2.78
N ALA A 88 -8.13 -14.40 2.97
CA ALA A 88 -9.00 -15.52 3.29
C ALA A 88 -9.78 -15.34 4.60
N ARG A 89 -9.23 -14.59 5.57
CA ARG A 89 -9.96 -14.23 6.82
C ARG A 89 -11.20 -13.39 6.58
N PHE A 90 -11.28 -12.70 5.44
CA PHE A 90 -12.46 -11.95 5.02
C PHE A 90 -13.33 -12.73 4.01
N GLY A 91 -12.91 -13.93 3.58
CA GLY A 91 -13.64 -14.77 2.62
C GLY A 91 -13.20 -14.64 1.15
N GLY A 92 -12.27 -13.73 0.85
CA GLY A 92 -11.77 -13.51 -0.51
C GLY A 92 -10.67 -14.49 -0.93
N LYS A 93 -10.46 -14.60 -2.25
CA LYS A 93 -9.37 -15.36 -2.89
C LYS A 93 -8.63 -14.50 -3.91
N VAL A 94 -7.40 -14.89 -4.23
CA VAL A 94 -6.61 -14.26 -5.30
C VAL A 94 -6.68 -15.13 -6.55
N PHE A 95 -6.96 -14.52 -7.70
CA PHE A 95 -6.97 -15.17 -9.00
C PHE A 95 -5.99 -14.47 -9.95
N CYS A 96 -5.26 -15.26 -10.73
CA CYS A 96 -4.39 -14.81 -11.80
C CYS A 96 -4.45 -15.86 -12.91
N PHE A 97 -4.89 -15.46 -14.10
CA PHE A 97 -5.14 -16.35 -15.23
C PHE A 97 -3.99 -16.27 -16.25
#